data_AF-A0A512TP76-F1
#
_entry.id   AF-A0A512TP76-F1
#
_cell.length_a   1.000
_cell.length_b   1.000
_cell.length_c   1.000
_cell.angle_alpha   90.00
_cell.angle_beta   90.00
_cell.angle_gamma   90.00
#
_symmetry.space_group_name_H-M   'P 1'
#
loop_
_entity.id
_entity.type
_entity.pdbx_description
1 polymer ?
#
loop_
_entity_poly.entity_id
_entity_poly.type
_entity_poly.pdbx_seq_one_letter_code
_entity_poly.pdbx_strand_id
1 'polypeptide(L)'
;MSVAYKIKPTLEKKKEIDDFLNSYWGKDIWDVRDSFFDNLRSLNFSHHIKIIDFSAFNPIIRREMKYMFAYRVEKKEIKLNTVAEYSKVFNNFAKFLNKYYAGLTSIVYIPYDKAILQLRSFLIAKNYKINDNGEISTHQYKMILNQLYSFFVNFYSTIDEYEKDVWDCRKISGAKITESNAQYFLDFTVIPSEFREFIKRYMKFRSTINSCGQCKIDIMAIRLFLNYIHTNEPLWKDLKKLTRKHMENYLAWYKDYTYGWKRQHISGLINLRIFFEYIQRAMYPEAPQVPAVCLIFKEDIPRRPRRTEDDIKYIPDDVLEQLEDNLEYLAPAEYIPIVVLLRASGWRISDILNLRYDTCLERTIQGWYLCGDIVKTQVLNHHVPITDEVATVVQSTINDTKEKSTSDNNPNHLLFVRFDGKRKGHCPTSGTVRNALNRLAKEKNITDSQGNIFHFGNHAFRHTKGVELINNGMNLLYV
;
A
#
# COMPACT_ATOMS: atom_id res chain seq x y z
N MET A 1 26.42 16.21 5.85
CA MET A 1 26.39 15.59 7.19
C MET A 1 24.95 15.65 7.67
N SER A 2 24.20 14.56 7.48
CA SER A 2 22.86 14.44 8.05
C SER A 2 23.03 14.40 9.57
N VAL A 3 22.44 15.37 10.27
CA VAL A 3 22.27 15.28 11.72
C VAL A 3 21.37 14.06 11.91
N ALA A 4 21.96 12.94 12.29
CA ALA A 4 21.20 11.78 12.72
C ALA A 4 20.47 12.20 14.00
N TYR A 5 19.28 12.75 13.84
CA TYR A 5 18.39 13.07 14.95
C TYR A 5 18.19 11.77 15.72
N LYS A 6 18.85 11.66 16.87
CA LYS A 6 18.70 10.52 17.76
C LYS A 6 17.31 10.59 18.35
N ILE A 7 16.39 9.83 17.76
CA ILE A 7 15.05 9.63 18.30
C ILE A 7 15.19 9.12 19.73
N LYS A 8 14.57 9.84 20.67
CA LYS A 8 14.65 9.53 22.09
C LYS A 8 13.26 9.66 22.72
N PRO A 9 12.89 8.80 23.68
CA PRO A 9 11.66 8.97 24.43
C PRO A 9 11.64 10.31 25.16
N THR A 10 10.54 11.05 25.05
CA THR A 10 10.30 12.28 25.81
C THR A 10 9.53 11.97 27.11
N LEU A 11 9.60 12.86 28.10
CA LEU A 11 8.87 12.69 29.35
C LEU A 11 7.36 12.64 29.11
N GLU A 12 6.85 13.51 28.25
CA GLU A 12 5.44 13.55 27.82
C GLU A 12 4.98 12.22 27.22
N LYS A 13 5.76 11.66 26.29
CA LYS A 13 5.42 10.38 25.65
C LYS A 13 5.54 9.19 26.59
N LYS A 14 6.46 9.23 27.57
CA LYS A 14 6.49 8.23 28.65
C LYS A 14 5.27 8.30 29.54
N LYS A 15 4.84 9.52 29.89
CA LYS A 15 3.61 9.75 30.66
C LYS A 15 2.38 9.27 29.90
N GLU A 16 2.31 9.54 28.59
CA GLU A 16 1.23 9.03 27.73
C GLU A 16 1.12 7.49 27.77
N ILE A 17 2.26 6.79 27.76
CA ILE A 17 2.29 5.33 27.91
C ILE A 17 1.78 4.91 29.28
N ASP A 18 2.26 5.56 30.34
CA ASP A 18 1.92 5.19 31.72
C ASP A 18 0.43 5.47 32.00
N ASP A 19 -0.09 6.60 31.55
CA ASP A 19 -1.51 6.97 31.65
C ASP A 19 -2.40 5.97 30.90
N PHE A 20 -2.00 5.54 29.70
CA PHE A 20 -2.73 4.54 28.92
C PHE A 20 -2.75 3.16 29.59
N LEU A 21 -1.62 2.77 30.20
CA LEU A 21 -1.45 1.50 30.88
C LEU A 21 -1.99 1.49 32.33
N ASN A 22 -2.61 2.58 32.82
CA ASN A 22 -3.26 2.61 34.13
C ASN A 22 -4.61 1.85 34.19
N SER A 23 -5.00 1.19 33.09
CA SER A 23 -6.20 0.37 32.96
C SER A 23 -5.89 -1.14 32.99
N TYR A 24 -6.81 -1.99 32.52
CA TYR A 24 -6.56 -3.43 32.37
C TYR A 24 -5.28 -3.73 31.57
N TRP A 25 -4.95 -2.89 30.59
CA TRP A 25 -3.75 -3.00 29.77
C TRP A 25 -2.44 -2.97 30.58
N GLY A 26 -2.48 -2.45 31.81
CA GLY A 26 -1.36 -2.46 32.75
C GLY A 26 -0.95 -3.84 33.24
N LYS A 27 -1.84 -4.84 33.19
CA LYS A 27 -1.51 -6.23 33.58
C LYS A 27 -0.42 -6.80 32.68
N ASP A 28 0.48 -7.61 33.24
CA ASP A 28 1.53 -8.29 32.47
C ASP A 28 1.02 -9.56 31.77
N ILE A 29 -0.11 -10.09 32.24
CA ILE A 29 -0.80 -11.25 31.68
C ILE A 29 -2.21 -10.79 31.31
N TRP A 30 -2.55 -10.87 30.03
CA TRP A 30 -3.90 -10.60 29.54
C TRP A 30 -4.61 -11.93 29.29
N ASP A 31 -5.70 -12.17 30.02
CA ASP A 31 -6.61 -13.27 29.73
C ASP A 31 -7.63 -12.77 28.71
N VAL A 32 -7.54 -13.24 27.47
CA VAL A 32 -8.41 -12.75 26.38
C VAL A 32 -9.88 -13.18 26.54
N ARG A 33 -10.20 -14.00 27.54
CA ARG A 33 -11.57 -14.39 27.90
C ARG A 33 -12.23 -13.43 28.88
N ASP A 34 -11.45 -12.56 29.50
CA ASP A 34 -11.93 -11.54 30.43
C ASP A 34 -12.94 -10.61 29.74
N SER A 35 -13.97 -10.18 30.47
CA SER A 35 -15.04 -9.34 29.94
C SER A 35 -14.53 -7.99 29.43
N PHE A 36 -13.36 -7.55 29.90
CA PHE A 36 -12.67 -6.39 29.35
C PHE A 36 -12.51 -6.47 27.81
N PHE A 37 -12.33 -7.67 27.26
CA PHE A 37 -12.12 -7.88 25.83
C PHE A 37 -13.39 -8.13 25.02
N ASP A 38 -14.59 -8.10 25.61
CA ASP A 38 -15.86 -8.43 24.92
C ASP A 38 -16.05 -7.65 23.63
N ASN A 39 -15.84 -6.34 23.67
CA ASN A 39 -15.98 -5.45 22.51
C ASN A 39 -14.80 -5.53 21.52
N LEU A 40 -13.71 -6.21 21.90
CA LEU A 40 -12.48 -6.37 21.12
C LEU A 40 -12.35 -7.77 20.50
N ARG A 41 -13.16 -8.73 20.96
CA ARG A 41 -13.24 -10.08 20.41
C ARG A 41 -14.04 -10.08 19.13
N SER A 42 -13.43 -10.56 18.04
CA SER A 42 -14.15 -10.82 16.80
C SER A 42 -15.04 -12.04 16.94
N LEU A 43 -16.16 -12.12 16.20
CA LEU A 43 -17.04 -13.29 16.15
C LEU A 43 -16.28 -14.61 15.87
N ASN A 44 -15.25 -14.57 15.04
CA ASN A 44 -14.41 -15.73 14.70
C ASN A 44 -13.13 -15.83 15.54
N PHE A 45 -13.14 -15.38 16.80
CA PHE A 45 -11.95 -15.40 17.65
C PHE A 45 -11.52 -16.85 17.94
N SER A 46 -10.25 -17.18 17.64
CA SER A 46 -9.72 -18.51 17.91
C SER A 46 -9.44 -18.68 19.40
N HIS A 47 -10.11 -19.64 20.04
CA HIS A 47 -10.00 -19.88 21.47
C HIS A 47 -8.76 -20.70 21.87
N HIS A 48 -7.86 -21.02 20.92
CA HIS A 48 -6.68 -21.83 21.21
C HIS A 48 -5.62 -21.06 22.02
N ILE A 49 -5.59 -19.73 21.95
CA ILE A 49 -4.69 -18.89 22.75
C ILE A 49 -5.54 -18.06 23.72
N LYS A 50 -5.50 -18.42 24.99
CA LYS A 50 -6.31 -17.80 26.06
C LYS A 50 -5.54 -16.72 26.82
N ILE A 51 -4.21 -16.75 26.75
CA ILE A 51 -3.34 -15.91 27.56
C ILE A 51 -2.29 -15.25 26.66
N ILE A 52 -2.11 -13.94 26.84
CA ILE A 52 -1.01 -13.16 26.28
C ILE A 52 -0.13 -12.73 27.45
N ASP A 53 1.07 -13.30 27.54
CA ASP A 53 1.99 -13.07 28.66
C ASP A 53 3.21 -12.25 28.22
N PHE A 54 3.40 -11.10 28.86
CA PHE A 54 4.52 -10.19 28.63
C PHE A 54 5.61 -10.30 29.71
N SER A 55 5.43 -11.14 30.73
CA SER A 55 6.27 -11.19 31.93
C SER A 55 7.75 -11.50 31.64
N ALA A 56 8.03 -12.21 30.54
CA ALA A 56 9.40 -12.54 30.12
C ALA A 56 10.25 -11.33 29.68
N PHE A 57 9.63 -10.21 29.31
CA PHE A 57 10.34 -9.00 28.90
C PHE A 57 10.87 -8.20 30.10
N ASN A 58 12.04 -7.56 29.95
CA ASN A 58 12.52 -6.55 30.90
C ASN A 58 11.41 -5.50 31.17
N PRO A 59 11.20 -5.04 32.42
CA PRO A 59 10.13 -4.10 32.78
C PRO A 59 9.96 -2.89 31.86
N ILE A 60 11.06 -2.30 31.37
CA ILE A 60 11.01 -1.11 30.52
C ILE A 60 10.47 -1.47 29.12
N ILE A 61 11.04 -2.50 28.48
CA ILE A 61 10.60 -2.96 27.16
C ILE A 61 9.21 -3.61 27.21
N ARG A 62 8.86 -4.23 28.34
CA ARG A 62 7.52 -4.78 28.60
C ARG A 62 6.45 -3.72 28.49
N ARG A 63 6.68 -2.53 29.06
CA ARG A 63 5.76 -1.39 28.95
C ARG A 63 5.55 -0.99 27.49
N GLU A 64 6.63 -0.82 26.73
CA GLU A 64 6.55 -0.48 25.30
C GLU A 64 5.81 -1.56 24.48
N MET A 65 6.09 -2.85 24.75
CA MET A 65 5.39 -3.98 24.12
C MET A 65 3.88 -3.94 24.41
N LYS A 66 3.49 -3.79 25.68
CA LYS A 66 2.08 -3.71 26.09
C LYS A 66 1.39 -2.51 25.43
N TYR A 67 2.00 -1.33 25.51
CA TYR A 67 1.45 -0.11 24.95
C TYR A 67 1.21 -0.22 23.44
N MET A 68 2.21 -0.66 22.67
CA MET A 68 2.05 -0.81 21.22
C MET A 68 0.88 -1.74 20.87
N PHE A 69 0.77 -2.91 21.49
CA PHE A 69 -0.30 -3.84 21.16
C PHE A 69 -1.66 -3.36 21.64
N ALA A 70 -1.74 -2.85 22.87
CA ALA A 70 -2.99 -2.34 23.43
C ALA A 70 -3.53 -1.15 22.63
N TYR A 71 -2.69 -0.15 22.36
CA TYR A 71 -3.04 1.02 21.55
C TYR A 71 -3.60 0.60 20.18
N ARG A 72 -2.91 -0.33 19.49
CA ARG A 72 -3.30 -0.76 18.15
C ARG A 72 -4.56 -1.62 18.14
N VAL A 73 -4.83 -2.37 19.20
CA VAL A 73 -6.09 -3.11 19.36
C VAL A 73 -7.24 -2.14 19.65
N GLU A 74 -7.08 -1.20 20.58
CA GLU A 74 -8.12 -0.20 20.88
C GLU A 74 -8.45 0.68 19.67
N LYS A 75 -7.45 1.10 18.90
CA LYS A 75 -7.65 1.85 17.65
C LYS A 75 -8.19 0.99 16.50
N LYS A 76 -8.40 -0.31 16.73
CA LYS A 76 -8.83 -1.30 15.75
C LYS A 76 -7.89 -1.41 14.54
N GLU A 77 -6.61 -1.07 14.69
CA GLU A 77 -5.60 -1.23 13.62
C GLU A 77 -5.22 -2.71 13.42
N ILE A 78 -5.27 -3.48 14.51
CA ILE A 78 -5.05 -4.93 14.53
C ILE A 78 -6.12 -5.61 15.36
N LYS A 79 -6.44 -6.85 15.01
CA LYS A 79 -7.36 -7.70 15.78
C LYS A 79 -6.64 -8.26 17.02
N LEU A 80 -7.37 -8.46 18.11
CA LEU A 80 -6.85 -9.11 19.32
C LEU A 80 -6.24 -10.50 19.00
N ASN A 81 -6.87 -11.25 18.08
CA ASN A 81 -6.37 -12.56 17.64
C ASN A 81 -4.97 -12.46 17.01
N THR A 82 -4.66 -11.37 16.31
CA THR A 82 -3.31 -11.13 15.77
C THR A 82 -2.28 -10.98 16.87
N VAL A 83 -2.63 -10.31 17.97
CA VAL A 83 -1.74 -10.16 19.14
C VAL A 83 -1.54 -11.51 19.82
N ALA A 84 -2.62 -12.27 20.00
CA ALA A 84 -2.56 -13.63 20.53
C ALA A 84 -1.64 -14.53 19.68
N GLU A 85 -1.74 -14.48 18.35
CA GLU A 85 -0.84 -15.23 17.47
C GLU A 85 0.63 -14.81 17.61
N TYR A 86 0.91 -13.52 17.80
CA TYR A 86 2.27 -13.06 18.08
C TYR A 86 2.77 -13.46 19.47
N SER A 87 1.88 -13.64 20.46
CA SER A 87 2.28 -13.97 21.83
C SER A 87 3.00 -15.32 21.93
N LYS A 88 2.73 -16.24 21.00
CA LYS A 88 3.40 -17.54 20.86
C LYS A 88 4.93 -17.43 20.83
N VAL A 89 5.47 -16.35 20.30
CA VAL A 89 6.92 -16.15 20.17
C VAL A 89 7.52 -15.22 21.23
N PHE A 90 6.72 -14.61 22.10
CA PHE A 90 7.17 -13.58 23.05
C PHE A 90 8.27 -14.07 23.98
N ASN A 91 8.15 -15.26 24.57
CA ASN A 91 9.16 -15.79 25.48
C ASN A 91 10.54 -15.93 24.82
N ASN A 92 10.59 -16.43 23.58
CA ASN A 92 11.84 -16.56 22.85
C ASN A 92 12.35 -15.20 22.35
N PHE A 93 11.45 -14.28 21.99
CA PHE A 93 11.81 -12.93 21.61
C PHE A 93 12.39 -12.14 22.80
N ALA A 94 11.85 -12.31 24.00
CA ALA A 94 12.39 -11.75 25.23
C ALA A 94 13.78 -12.30 25.54
N LYS A 95 14.00 -13.61 25.38
CA LYS A 95 15.34 -14.23 25.53
C LYS A 95 16.36 -13.64 24.56
N PHE A 96 15.96 -13.38 23.32
CA PHE A 96 16.79 -12.68 22.34
C PHE A 96 17.17 -11.28 22.83
N LEU A 97 16.18 -10.47 23.22
CA LEU A 97 16.43 -9.11 23.72
C LEU A 97 17.30 -9.11 24.98
N ASN A 98 17.06 -9.99 25.94
CA ASN A 98 17.86 -10.09 27.16
C ASN A 98 19.30 -10.54 26.86
N LYS A 99 19.52 -11.41 25.86
CA LYS A 99 20.86 -11.88 25.50
C LYS A 99 21.71 -10.79 24.84
N TYR A 100 21.13 -9.99 23.93
CA TYR A 100 21.90 -9.04 23.12
C TYR A 100 21.73 -7.58 23.55
N TYR A 101 20.69 -7.27 24.34
CA TYR A 101 20.25 -5.92 24.66
C TYR A 101 19.71 -5.80 26.11
N ALA A 102 20.35 -6.47 27.09
CA ALA A 102 19.87 -6.53 28.48
C ALA A 102 19.60 -5.15 29.14
N GLY A 103 20.45 -4.15 28.85
CA GLY A 103 20.38 -2.80 29.42
C GLY A 103 19.54 -1.81 28.62
N LEU A 104 18.71 -2.30 27.69
CA LEU A 104 17.93 -1.44 26.80
C LEU A 104 16.82 -0.70 27.56
N THR A 105 16.81 0.64 27.43
CA THR A 105 15.84 1.51 28.09
C THR A 105 14.72 2.02 27.17
N SER A 106 14.76 1.63 25.89
CA SER A 106 13.71 1.82 24.89
C SER A 106 14.07 1.08 23.61
N ILE A 107 13.08 0.60 22.87
CA ILE A 107 13.30 -0.12 21.62
C ILE A 107 13.97 0.73 20.54
N VAL A 108 13.80 2.06 20.57
CA VAL A 108 14.40 2.95 19.57
C VAL A 108 15.93 3.01 19.66
N TYR A 109 16.50 2.57 20.78
CA TYR A 109 17.95 2.46 20.96
C TYR A 109 18.54 1.16 20.41
N ILE A 110 17.72 0.24 19.91
CA ILE A 110 18.23 -0.94 19.22
C ILE A 110 18.90 -0.50 17.90
N PRO A 111 20.17 -0.90 17.65
CA PRO A 111 20.77 -0.77 16.34
C PRO A 111 20.09 -1.77 15.39
N TYR A 112 19.03 -1.32 14.72
CA TYR A 112 18.05 -2.17 14.02
C TYR A 112 18.69 -3.15 13.03
N ASP A 113 19.60 -2.69 12.17
CA ASP A 113 20.26 -3.56 11.18
C ASP A 113 21.08 -4.68 11.86
N LYS A 114 21.82 -4.32 12.92
CA LYS A 114 22.55 -5.29 13.74
C LYS A 114 21.60 -6.26 14.43
N ALA A 115 20.46 -5.78 14.91
CA ALA A 115 19.47 -6.61 15.60
C ALA A 115 18.83 -7.64 14.69
N ILE A 116 18.56 -7.31 13.43
CA ILE A 116 18.03 -8.25 12.44
C ILE A 116 19.04 -9.38 12.18
N LEU A 117 20.33 -9.05 12.05
CA LEU A 117 21.38 -10.05 11.90
C LEU A 117 21.54 -10.93 13.14
N GLN A 118 21.55 -10.34 14.33
CA GLN A 118 21.65 -11.08 15.59
C GLN A 118 20.42 -11.96 15.85
N LEU A 119 19.23 -11.49 15.51
CA LEU A 119 17.99 -12.26 15.58
C LEU A 119 18.06 -13.49 14.68
N ARG A 120 18.59 -13.32 13.46
CA ARG A 120 18.82 -14.43 12.54
C ARG A 120 19.76 -15.48 13.16
N SER A 121 20.92 -15.05 13.64
CA SER A 121 21.88 -15.97 14.30
C SER A 121 21.30 -16.64 15.55
N PHE A 122 20.50 -15.91 16.33
CA PHE A 122 19.83 -16.45 17.53
C PHE A 122 18.83 -17.56 17.19
N LEU A 123 18.02 -17.38 16.15
CA LEU A 123 17.03 -18.36 15.72
C LEU A 123 17.70 -19.60 15.10
N ILE A 124 18.79 -19.44 14.35
CA ILE A 124 19.58 -20.57 13.85
C ILE A 124 20.13 -21.40 15.01
N ALA A 125 20.69 -20.76 16.04
CA ALA A 125 21.16 -21.44 17.24
C ALA A 125 20.04 -22.13 18.06
N LYS A 126 18.77 -21.85 17.75
CA LYS A 126 17.58 -22.50 18.31
C LYS A 126 16.98 -23.55 17.37
N ASN A 127 17.71 -23.97 16.32
CA ASN A 127 17.31 -24.97 15.34
C ASN A 127 16.07 -24.61 14.50
N TYR A 128 15.78 -23.31 14.31
CA TYR A 128 14.76 -22.89 13.34
C TYR A 128 15.28 -23.08 11.90
N LYS A 129 14.42 -23.61 11.02
CA LYS A 129 14.76 -23.90 9.63
C LYS A 129 14.89 -22.63 8.79
N ILE A 130 15.73 -22.70 7.76
CA ILE A 130 15.91 -21.67 6.73
C ILE A 130 15.28 -22.23 5.44
N ASN A 131 14.52 -21.41 4.70
CA ASN A 131 13.98 -21.78 3.39
C ASN A 131 15.05 -21.63 2.29
N ASP A 132 14.74 -22.08 1.07
CA ASP A 132 15.66 -22.08 -0.06
C ASP A 132 16.15 -20.67 -0.47
N ASN A 133 15.44 -19.62 -0.05
CA ASN A 133 15.82 -18.21 -0.25
C ASN A 133 16.76 -17.68 0.85
N GLY A 134 17.21 -18.54 1.77
CA GLY A 134 18.04 -18.13 2.91
C GLY A 134 17.25 -17.42 4.04
N GLU A 135 15.93 -17.40 3.99
CA GLU A 135 15.08 -16.75 5.00
C GLU A 135 14.65 -17.73 6.09
N ILE A 136 14.63 -17.31 7.35
CA ILE A 136 14.17 -18.17 8.45
C ILE A 136 12.66 -18.39 8.34
N SER A 137 12.21 -19.63 8.57
CA SER A 137 10.82 -20.09 8.47
C SER A 137 9.83 -19.43 9.44
N THR A 138 10.24 -18.44 10.23
CA THR A 138 9.42 -17.76 11.25
C THR A 138 9.42 -16.25 11.05
N HIS A 139 8.67 -15.82 10.05
CA HIS A 139 8.47 -14.40 9.69
C HIS A 139 7.99 -13.53 10.88
N GLN A 140 7.29 -14.13 11.85
CA GLN A 140 6.73 -13.45 13.03
C GLN A 140 7.76 -12.68 13.87
N TYR A 141 8.96 -13.22 14.12
CA TYR A 141 9.98 -12.53 14.93
C TYR A 141 10.44 -11.23 14.25
N LYS A 142 10.75 -11.31 12.96
CA LYS A 142 11.14 -10.14 12.15
C LYS A 142 9.99 -9.14 12.08
N MET A 143 8.76 -9.62 11.88
CA MET A 143 7.57 -8.75 11.87
C MET A 143 7.36 -8.01 13.20
N ILE A 144 7.53 -8.66 14.34
CA ILE A 144 7.38 -8.03 15.67
C ILE A 144 8.47 -7.00 15.88
N LEU A 145 9.74 -7.34 15.64
CA LEU A 145 10.85 -6.39 15.78
C LEU A 145 10.64 -5.17 14.88
N ASN A 146 10.25 -5.38 13.63
CA ASN A 146 9.97 -4.29 12.68
C ASN A 146 8.82 -3.42 13.15
N GLN A 147 7.68 -4.02 13.54
CA GLN A 147 6.52 -3.26 13.99
C GLN A 147 6.83 -2.47 15.26
N LEU A 148 7.52 -3.09 16.22
CA LEU A 148 7.88 -2.46 17.48
C LEU A 148 8.84 -1.28 17.25
N TYR A 149 9.90 -1.51 16.48
CA TYR A 149 10.86 -0.46 16.14
C TYR A 149 10.19 0.68 15.38
N SER A 150 9.48 0.39 14.29
CA SER A 150 8.80 1.41 13.48
C SER A 150 7.69 2.15 14.24
N PHE A 151 6.96 1.48 15.13
CA PHE A 151 5.93 2.11 15.95
C PHE A 151 6.55 3.16 16.87
N PHE A 152 7.58 2.79 17.64
CA PHE A 152 8.17 3.72 18.61
C PHE A 152 9.06 4.78 17.97
N VAL A 153 9.72 4.47 16.85
CA VAL A 153 10.38 5.49 16.01
C VAL A 153 9.37 6.56 15.59
N ASN A 154 8.20 6.17 15.12
CA ASN A 154 7.15 7.13 14.75
C ASN A 154 6.51 7.83 15.95
N PHE A 155 6.29 7.12 17.05
CA PHE A 155 5.64 7.64 18.25
C PHE A 155 6.48 8.70 18.97
N TYR A 156 7.80 8.52 19.00
CA TYR A 156 8.75 9.47 19.60
C TYR A 156 9.31 10.51 18.60
N SER A 157 9.09 10.32 17.30
CA SER A 157 9.61 11.24 16.28
C SER A 157 8.81 12.54 16.26
N THR A 158 9.51 13.66 16.48
CA THR A 158 9.03 15.02 16.20
C THR A 158 9.54 15.57 14.87
N ILE A 159 10.28 14.75 14.12
CA ILE A 159 10.92 15.11 12.86
C ILE A 159 9.86 15.28 11.78
N ASP A 160 9.95 16.35 10.99
CA ASP A 160 9.13 16.59 9.80
C ASP A 160 9.22 15.39 8.85
N GLU A 161 8.10 15.04 8.21
CA GLU A 161 8.04 13.82 7.39
C GLU A 161 9.04 13.87 6.23
N TYR A 162 9.35 15.04 5.67
CA TYR A 162 10.30 15.19 4.57
C TYR A 162 11.77 15.02 4.99
N GLU A 163 12.09 15.20 6.27
CA GLU A 163 13.45 15.02 6.79
C GLU A 163 13.79 13.53 6.98
N LYS A 164 12.78 12.65 7.03
CA LYS A 164 12.97 11.20 7.13
C LYS A 164 13.46 10.60 5.83
N ASP A 165 14.06 9.41 5.90
CA ASP A 165 14.45 8.63 4.72
C ASP A 165 13.34 7.71 4.21
N VAL A 166 12.25 7.59 4.95
CA VAL A 166 11.02 6.94 4.51
C VAL A 166 9.85 7.86 4.82
N TRP A 167 9.19 8.35 3.78
CA TRP A 167 8.05 9.26 3.92
C TRP A 167 6.74 8.48 3.91
N ASP A 168 5.90 8.69 4.91
CA ASP A 168 4.50 8.31 4.89
C ASP A 168 3.68 9.43 4.25
N CYS A 169 3.25 9.25 2.99
CA CYS A 169 2.50 10.28 2.27
C CYS A 169 1.18 10.66 2.97
N ARG A 170 0.63 9.83 3.86
CA ARG A 170 -0.58 10.16 4.63
C ARG A 170 -0.35 11.26 5.67
N LYS A 171 0.91 11.46 6.08
CA LYS A 171 1.34 12.51 7.02
C LYS A 171 1.79 13.79 6.31
N ILE A 172 1.79 13.78 4.98
CA ILE A 172 2.17 14.93 4.16
C ILE A 172 0.91 15.70 3.79
N SER A 173 0.81 16.95 4.25
CA SER A 173 -0.30 17.83 3.89
C SER A 173 -0.37 18.04 2.37
N GLY A 174 -1.57 17.90 1.79
CA GLY A 174 -1.83 18.07 0.36
C GLY A 174 -1.35 16.91 -0.53
N ALA A 175 -0.85 15.81 0.04
CA ALA A 175 -0.44 14.65 -0.77
C ALA A 175 -1.64 13.98 -1.47
N LYS A 176 -1.45 13.64 -2.75
CA LYS A 176 -2.46 12.94 -3.55
C LYS A 176 -2.49 11.44 -3.21
N ILE A 177 -3.34 11.08 -2.24
CA ILE A 177 -3.56 9.69 -1.81
C ILE A 177 -4.67 9.04 -2.63
N THR A 178 -4.40 7.85 -3.17
CA THR A 178 -5.42 7.05 -3.85
C THR A 178 -6.07 6.11 -2.85
N GLU A 179 -7.37 6.28 -2.60
CA GLU A 179 -8.13 5.48 -1.64
C GLU A 179 -7.99 3.98 -1.89
N SER A 180 -8.12 3.54 -3.15
CA SER A 180 -8.09 2.12 -3.54
C SER A 180 -6.70 1.46 -3.57
N ASN A 181 -5.66 2.13 -3.06
CA ASN A 181 -4.29 1.62 -2.98
C ASN A 181 -3.79 1.60 -1.53
N ALA A 182 -2.90 0.66 -1.17
CA ALA A 182 -2.28 0.55 0.15
C ALA A 182 -0.82 1.02 0.18
N GLN A 183 -0.31 1.51 -0.95
CA GLN A 183 1.07 1.91 -1.12
C GLN A 183 1.25 3.41 -0.81
N TYR A 184 1.57 3.71 0.45
CA TYR A 184 1.67 5.10 0.93
C TYR A 184 3.10 5.57 1.26
N PHE A 185 4.07 4.66 1.24
CA PHE A 185 5.45 4.97 1.65
C PHE A 185 6.36 5.25 0.47
N LEU A 186 7.15 6.32 0.53
CA LEU A 186 8.27 6.58 -0.37
C LEU A 186 9.57 6.30 0.38
N ASP A 187 10.35 5.33 -0.09
CA ASP A 187 11.55 4.84 0.59
C ASP A 187 12.81 5.30 -0.17
N PHE A 188 13.64 6.08 0.51
CA PHE A 188 14.90 6.63 0.00
C PHE A 188 16.14 5.93 0.58
N THR A 189 15.97 4.96 1.49
CA THR A 189 17.09 4.17 2.06
C THR A 189 17.79 3.35 0.98
N VAL A 190 17.07 3.03 -0.09
CA VAL A 190 17.54 2.30 -1.27
C VAL A 190 18.34 3.16 -2.26
N ILE A 191 18.45 4.47 -2.03
CA ILE A 191 19.27 5.41 -2.81
C ILE A 191 20.65 5.52 -2.14
N PRO A 192 21.77 5.56 -2.91
CA PRO A 192 23.10 5.77 -2.32
C PRO A 192 23.13 7.05 -1.49
N SER A 193 23.82 7.00 -0.35
CA SER A 193 23.78 8.05 0.69
C SER A 193 24.18 9.43 0.18
N GLU A 194 25.10 9.47 -0.77
CA GLU A 194 25.67 10.66 -1.39
C GLU A 194 24.61 11.45 -2.15
N PHE A 195 23.62 10.76 -2.73
CA PHE A 195 22.56 11.37 -3.54
C PHE A 195 21.23 11.50 -2.79
N ARG A 196 21.10 10.93 -1.59
CA ARG A 196 19.80 10.77 -0.92
C ARG A 196 19.08 12.10 -0.68
N GLU A 197 19.76 13.08 -0.10
CA GLU A 197 19.16 14.39 0.18
C GLU A 197 18.81 15.15 -1.10
N PHE A 198 19.66 15.04 -2.12
CA PHE A 198 19.39 15.58 -3.45
C PHE A 198 18.11 14.98 -4.07
N ILE A 199 17.92 13.66 -3.97
CA ILE A 199 16.71 12.99 -4.47
C ILE A 199 15.48 13.30 -3.62
N LYS A 200 15.62 13.38 -2.29
CA LYS A 200 14.54 13.84 -1.40
C LYS A 200 14.07 15.24 -1.80
N ARG A 201 14.98 16.18 -2.07
CA ARG A 201 14.62 17.52 -2.57
C ARG A 201 13.79 17.47 -3.86
N TYR A 202 14.21 16.68 -4.84
CA TYR A 202 13.45 16.48 -6.08
C TYR A 202 12.07 15.88 -5.82
N MET A 203 12.01 14.82 -5.00
CA MET A 203 10.77 14.09 -4.75
C MET A 203 9.77 14.90 -3.93
N LYS A 204 10.22 15.83 -3.08
CA LYS A 204 9.34 16.76 -2.35
C LYS A 204 8.51 17.61 -3.30
N PHE A 205 9.09 18.07 -4.41
CA PHE A 205 8.35 18.74 -5.47
C PHE A 205 7.44 17.76 -6.22
N ARG A 206 7.95 16.58 -6.59
CA ARG A 206 7.17 15.61 -7.36
C ARG A 206 5.92 15.13 -6.63
N SER A 207 5.97 15.01 -5.30
CA SER A 207 4.85 14.56 -4.47
C SER A 207 3.70 15.56 -4.36
N THR A 208 3.91 16.85 -4.66
CA THR A 208 2.82 17.84 -4.66
C THR A 208 1.97 17.75 -5.94
N ILE A 209 2.59 17.40 -7.06
CA ILE A 209 1.92 17.36 -8.36
C ILE A 209 1.49 15.95 -8.79
N ASN A 210 2.18 14.90 -8.33
CA ASN A 210 1.91 13.52 -8.72
C ASN A 210 1.32 12.68 -7.58
N SER A 211 0.69 11.56 -7.95
CA SER A 211 0.27 10.54 -6.97
C SER A 211 1.48 9.87 -6.31
N CYS A 212 1.29 9.32 -5.12
CA CYS A 212 2.31 8.48 -4.45
C CYS A 212 2.76 7.32 -5.36
N GLY A 213 1.82 6.71 -6.11
CA GLY A 213 2.13 5.64 -7.06
C GLY A 213 3.10 6.07 -8.16
N GLN A 214 2.91 7.26 -8.75
CA GLN A 214 3.85 7.79 -9.73
C GLN A 214 5.20 8.13 -9.10
N CYS A 215 5.21 8.73 -7.90
CA CYS A 215 6.43 9.03 -7.17
C CYS A 215 7.27 7.76 -6.90
N LYS A 216 6.64 6.62 -6.64
CA LYS A 216 7.35 5.33 -6.52
C LYS A 216 8.03 4.90 -7.82
N ILE A 217 7.38 5.12 -8.96
CA ILE A 217 7.96 4.79 -10.27
C ILE A 217 9.14 5.74 -10.56
N ASP A 218 9.02 7.02 -10.22
CA ASP A 218 10.10 8.01 -10.34
C ASP A 218 11.31 7.59 -9.48
N ILE A 219 11.10 7.26 -8.19
CA ILE A 219 12.15 6.77 -7.28
C ILE A 219 12.78 5.48 -7.80
N MET A 220 11.99 4.52 -8.29
CA MET A 220 12.52 3.26 -8.84
C MET A 220 13.45 3.52 -10.02
N ALA A 221 13.05 4.38 -10.97
CA ALA A 221 13.87 4.72 -12.13
C ALA A 221 15.19 5.39 -11.71
N ILE A 222 15.11 6.40 -10.84
CA ILE A 222 16.26 7.14 -10.31
C ILE A 222 17.19 6.20 -9.53
N ARG A 223 16.63 5.31 -8.70
CA ARG A 223 17.39 4.32 -7.93
C ARG A 223 18.22 3.43 -8.83
N LEU A 224 17.62 2.84 -9.87
CA LEU A 224 18.32 1.94 -10.77
C LEU A 224 19.49 2.66 -11.46
N PHE A 225 19.27 3.91 -11.87
CA PHE A 225 20.32 4.76 -12.42
C PHE A 225 21.44 5.07 -11.41
N LEU A 226 21.10 5.59 -10.24
CA LEU A 226 22.10 6.01 -9.25
C LEU A 226 22.89 4.83 -8.69
N ASN A 227 22.27 3.66 -8.51
CA ASN A 227 23.00 2.45 -8.10
C ASN A 227 24.00 2.01 -9.18
N TYR A 228 23.62 2.08 -10.46
CA TYR A 228 24.52 1.80 -11.57
C TYR A 228 25.69 2.79 -11.58
N ILE A 229 25.42 4.10 -11.50
CA ILE A 229 26.46 5.13 -11.47
C ILE A 229 27.37 4.95 -10.26
N HIS A 230 26.82 4.77 -9.06
CA HIS A 230 27.62 4.61 -7.84
C HIS A 230 28.51 3.36 -7.88
N THR A 231 28.10 2.30 -8.59
CA THR A 231 28.92 1.10 -8.78
C THR A 231 30.14 1.38 -9.68
N ASN A 232 29.97 2.19 -10.73
CA ASN A 232 31.03 2.49 -11.69
C ASN A 232 31.88 3.70 -11.28
N GLU A 233 31.29 4.63 -10.53
CA GLU A 233 31.82 5.93 -10.14
C GLU A 233 31.61 6.18 -8.62
N PRO A 234 32.20 5.35 -7.74
CA PRO A 234 31.87 5.33 -6.31
C PRO A 234 32.24 6.59 -5.54
N LEU A 235 33.13 7.43 -6.09
CA LEU A 235 33.57 8.67 -5.45
C LEU A 235 32.67 9.87 -5.78
N TRP A 236 31.69 9.72 -6.68
CA TRP A 236 30.82 10.81 -7.08
C TRP A 236 29.81 11.14 -5.99
N LYS A 237 29.67 12.44 -5.72
CA LYS A 237 28.69 13.01 -4.78
C LYS A 237 27.65 13.91 -5.46
N ASP A 238 27.81 14.10 -6.77
CA ASP A 238 26.94 14.87 -7.63
C ASP A 238 26.97 14.25 -9.04
N LEU A 239 26.14 14.76 -9.94
CA LEU A 239 26.06 14.30 -11.33
C LEU A 239 26.79 15.23 -12.29
N LYS A 240 27.61 16.18 -11.82
CA LYS A 240 28.24 17.20 -12.68
C LYS A 240 29.10 16.59 -13.78
N LYS A 241 29.79 15.50 -13.44
CA LYS A 241 30.67 14.74 -14.33
C LYS A 241 29.93 13.75 -15.24
N LEU A 242 28.60 13.67 -15.14
CA LEU A 242 27.81 12.78 -15.98
C LEU A 242 27.92 13.19 -17.45
N THR A 243 28.31 12.23 -18.29
CA THR A 243 28.48 12.43 -19.74
C THR A 243 27.56 11.51 -20.52
N ARG A 244 27.42 11.76 -21.82
CA ARG A 244 26.70 10.87 -22.72
C ARG A 244 27.23 9.44 -22.68
N LYS A 245 28.55 9.24 -22.58
CA LYS A 245 29.16 7.91 -22.52
C LYS A 245 28.70 7.08 -21.32
N HIS A 246 28.56 7.70 -20.16
CA HIS A 246 27.99 7.04 -18.98
C HIS A 246 26.55 6.59 -19.22
N MET A 247 25.75 7.43 -19.90
CA MET A 247 24.37 7.11 -20.24
C MET A 247 24.26 5.98 -21.25
N GLU A 248 25.12 5.91 -22.26
CA GLU A 248 25.14 4.79 -23.21
C GLU A 248 25.43 3.45 -22.51
N ASN A 249 26.42 3.45 -21.61
CA ASN A 249 26.74 2.27 -20.82
C ASN A 249 25.56 1.88 -19.90
N TYR A 250 24.91 2.86 -19.27
CA TYR A 250 23.71 2.64 -18.48
C TYR A 250 22.55 2.08 -19.30
N LEU A 251 22.29 2.62 -20.49
CA LEU A 251 21.20 2.17 -21.36
C LEU A 251 21.40 0.72 -21.82
N ALA A 252 22.63 0.34 -22.13
CA ALA A 252 22.99 -1.05 -22.45
C ALA A 252 22.69 -1.97 -21.27
N TRP A 253 23.19 -1.64 -20.08
CA TRP A 253 22.90 -2.40 -18.85
C TRP A 253 21.40 -2.45 -18.52
N TYR A 254 20.70 -1.32 -18.66
CA TYR A 254 19.30 -1.19 -18.29
C TYR A 254 18.41 -2.06 -19.17
N LYS A 255 18.72 -2.18 -20.46
CA LYS A 255 18.03 -3.06 -21.41
C LYS A 255 18.08 -4.52 -20.94
N ASP A 256 19.25 -4.99 -20.51
CA ASP A 256 19.42 -6.37 -20.04
C ASP A 256 18.74 -6.58 -18.67
N TYR A 257 18.94 -5.63 -17.74
CA TYR A 257 18.34 -5.69 -16.40
C TYR A 257 16.81 -5.75 -16.43
N THR A 258 16.20 -5.08 -17.40
CA THR A 258 14.74 -4.98 -17.54
C THR A 258 14.19 -5.88 -18.65
N TYR A 259 14.93 -6.94 -19.01
CA TYR A 259 14.44 -7.95 -19.94
C TYR A 259 13.06 -8.47 -19.50
N GLY A 260 12.09 -8.46 -20.42
CA GLY A 260 10.69 -8.81 -20.15
C GLY A 260 9.82 -7.69 -19.58
N TRP A 261 10.39 -6.57 -19.11
CA TRP A 261 9.65 -5.46 -18.49
C TRP A 261 9.20 -4.39 -19.49
N LYS A 262 8.49 -4.78 -20.56
CA LYS A 262 8.22 -3.89 -21.71
C LYS A 262 7.71 -2.49 -21.32
N ARG A 263 6.70 -2.41 -20.44
CA ARG A 263 6.10 -1.13 -20.03
C ARG A 263 6.95 -0.35 -19.04
N GLN A 264 7.52 -1.04 -18.06
CA GLN A 264 8.28 -0.45 -16.97
C GLN A 264 9.64 0.05 -17.46
N HIS A 265 10.27 -0.65 -18.40
CA HIS A 265 11.48 -0.21 -19.10
C HIS A 265 11.26 1.19 -19.72
N ILE A 266 10.24 1.32 -20.58
CA ILE A 266 9.93 2.59 -21.24
C ILE A 266 9.58 3.67 -20.22
N SER A 267 8.75 3.35 -19.23
CA SER A 267 8.39 4.30 -18.17
C SER A 267 9.59 4.77 -17.36
N GLY A 268 10.55 3.89 -17.08
CA GLY A 268 11.75 4.22 -16.34
C GLY A 268 12.62 5.22 -17.09
N LEU A 269 12.86 5.00 -18.38
CA LEU A 269 13.64 5.94 -19.21
C LEU A 269 12.95 7.30 -19.36
N ILE A 270 11.63 7.33 -19.56
CA ILE A 270 10.86 8.59 -19.61
C ILE A 270 11.00 9.35 -18.29
N ASN A 271 10.81 8.68 -17.16
CA ASN A 271 10.91 9.31 -15.84
C ASN A 271 12.33 9.81 -15.55
N LEU A 272 13.35 9.05 -15.95
CA LEU A 272 14.75 9.44 -15.78
C LEU A 272 15.10 10.68 -16.64
N ARG A 273 14.57 10.75 -17.86
CA ARG A 273 14.71 11.93 -18.72
C ARG A 273 14.04 13.16 -18.10
N ILE A 274 12.80 13.02 -17.60
CA ILE A 274 12.08 14.09 -16.88
C ILE A 274 12.86 14.56 -15.64
N PHE A 275 13.49 13.63 -14.92
CA PHE A 275 14.34 13.94 -13.79
C PHE A 275 15.52 14.83 -14.19
N PHE A 276 16.31 14.45 -15.20
CA PHE A 276 17.44 15.26 -15.67
C PHE A 276 17.03 16.63 -16.16
N GLU A 277 15.96 16.72 -16.95
CA GLU A 277 15.42 17.99 -17.42
C GLU A 277 15.02 18.91 -16.27
N TYR A 278 14.35 18.35 -15.25
CA TYR A 278 13.90 19.12 -14.11
C TYR A 278 15.06 19.65 -13.26
N ILE A 279 15.99 18.78 -12.84
CA ILE A 279 17.09 19.20 -11.94
C ILE A 279 17.97 20.26 -12.60
N GLN A 280 18.16 20.19 -13.93
CA GLN A 280 18.94 21.16 -14.66
C GLN A 280 18.17 22.48 -14.83
N ARG A 281 16.90 22.44 -15.24
CA ARG A 281 16.06 23.65 -15.36
C ARG A 281 15.85 24.36 -14.02
N ALA A 282 15.79 23.59 -12.93
CA ALA A 282 15.67 24.11 -11.57
C ALA A 282 17.03 24.49 -10.95
N MET A 283 18.13 24.43 -11.72
CA MET A 283 19.47 24.85 -11.32
C MET A 283 19.99 24.16 -10.05
N TYR A 284 19.76 22.85 -9.93
CA TYR A 284 20.26 22.10 -8.78
C TYR A 284 21.80 22.04 -8.83
N PRO A 285 22.50 22.31 -7.72
CA PRO A 285 23.97 22.26 -7.69
C PRO A 285 24.54 20.90 -8.10
N GLU A 286 23.81 19.81 -7.85
CA GLU A 286 24.20 18.44 -8.15
C GLU A 286 23.94 18.05 -9.62
N ALA A 287 23.28 18.90 -10.41
CA ALA A 287 22.85 18.57 -11.76
C ALA A 287 24.04 18.35 -12.74
N PRO A 288 23.83 17.57 -13.81
CA PRO A 288 24.82 17.42 -14.88
C PRO A 288 25.21 18.74 -15.54
N GLN A 289 26.51 18.88 -15.86
CA GLN A 289 27.00 19.99 -16.68
C GLN A 289 26.62 19.80 -18.16
N VAL A 290 26.57 18.54 -18.61
CA VAL A 290 26.06 18.21 -19.95
C VAL A 290 24.56 18.51 -19.99
N PRO A 291 24.04 19.18 -21.05
CA PRO A 291 22.60 19.40 -21.21
C PRO A 291 21.81 18.09 -21.12
N ALA A 292 20.69 18.09 -20.38
CA ALA A 292 19.87 16.90 -20.14
C ALA A 292 19.36 16.26 -21.44
N VAL A 293 19.07 17.08 -22.45
CA VAL A 293 18.69 16.64 -23.80
C VAL A 293 19.79 15.86 -24.53
N CYS A 294 21.06 16.02 -24.11
CA CYS A 294 22.21 15.28 -24.62
C CYS A 294 22.53 14.01 -23.81
N LEU A 295 21.82 13.75 -22.72
CA LEU A 295 22.00 12.57 -21.89
C LEU A 295 21.10 11.41 -22.32
N ILE A 296 19.83 11.70 -22.63
CA ILE A 296 18.85 10.71 -23.14
C ILE A 296 18.10 11.32 -24.32
N PHE A 297 18.35 10.75 -25.50
CA PHE A 297 17.64 11.10 -26.73
C PHE A 297 16.26 10.45 -26.77
N LYS A 298 15.41 10.96 -27.66
CA LYS A 298 14.08 10.38 -27.87
C LYS A 298 14.20 8.97 -28.46
N GLU A 299 15.22 8.76 -29.28
CA GLU A 299 15.55 7.53 -29.99
C GLU A 299 16.07 6.43 -29.05
N ASP A 300 16.63 6.80 -27.90
CA ASP A 300 17.05 5.85 -26.86
C ASP A 300 15.85 5.18 -26.18
N ILE A 301 14.66 5.78 -26.27
CA ILE A 301 13.43 5.29 -25.62
C ILE A 301 12.67 4.41 -26.63
N PRO A 302 12.49 3.11 -26.35
CA PRO A 302 11.77 2.24 -27.27
C PRO A 302 10.34 2.73 -27.50
N ARG A 303 9.92 2.69 -28.77
CA ARG A 303 8.53 2.98 -29.13
C ARG A 303 7.62 1.92 -28.52
N ARG A 304 6.49 2.35 -27.95
CA ARG A 304 5.46 1.41 -27.51
C ARG A 304 4.92 0.69 -28.74
N PRO A 305 4.78 -0.65 -28.71
CA PRO A 305 4.08 -1.35 -29.77
C PRO A 305 2.66 -0.76 -29.89
N ARG A 306 2.18 -0.62 -31.13
CA ARG A 306 0.79 -0.24 -31.37
C ARG A 306 -0.08 -1.35 -30.80
N ARG A 307 -1.15 -0.97 -30.10
CA ARG A 307 -2.15 -1.93 -29.66
C ARG A 307 -2.99 -2.34 -30.85
N THR A 308 -3.24 -3.63 -31.00
CA THR A 308 -4.22 -4.16 -31.96
C THR A 308 -5.58 -4.31 -31.28
N GLU A 309 -6.62 -4.62 -32.05
CA GLU A 309 -7.95 -4.92 -31.53
C GLU A 309 -7.92 -6.14 -30.60
N ASP A 310 -7.10 -7.15 -30.93
CA ASP A 310 -6.86 -8.35 -30.10
C ASP A 310 -6.24 -8.03 -28.72
N ASP A 311 -5.64 -6.85 -28.54
CA ASP A 311 -5.11 -6.42 -27.24
C ASP A 311 -6.20 -5.86 -26.30
N ILE A 312 -7.42 -5.61 -26.81
CA ILE A 312 -8.54 -5.09 -26.02
C ILE A 312 -9.16 -6.23 -25.23
N LYS A 313 -8.75 -6.32 -23.96
CA LYS A 313 -9.30 -7.30 -23.01
C LYS A 313 -10.65 -6.82 -22.48
N TYR A 314 -11.73 -7.08 -23.21
CA TYR A 314 -13.08 -7.08 -22.67
C TYR A 314 -13.42 -8.49 -22.13
N ILE A 315 -14.50 -8.58 -21.37
CA ILE A 315 -15.09 -9.83 -20.87
C ILE A 315 -16.12 -10.30 -21.92
N PRO A 316 -15.93 -11.49 -22.53
CA PRO A 316 -16.91 -12.09 -23.44
C PRO A 316 -18.28 -12.36 -22.78
N ASP A 317 -19.34 -12.42 -23.58
CA ASP A 317 -20.72 -12.56 -23.08
C ASP A 317 -20.95 -13.92 -22.37
N ASP A 318 -20.40 -15.01 -22.90
CA ASP A 318 -20.43 -16.34 -22.28
C ASP A 318 -19.71 -16.37 -20.92
N VAL A 319 -18.64 -15.59 -20.77
CA VAL A 319 -17.92 -15.43 -19.50
C VAL A 319 -18.70 -14.54 -18.52
N LEU A 320 -19.42 -13.54 -19.03
CA LEU A 320 -20.29 -12.69 -18.21
C LEU A 320 -21.47 -13.49 -17.65
N GLU A 321 -22.14 -14.30 -18.46
CA GLU A 321 -23.24 -15.17 -18.02
C GLU A 321 -22.77 -16.12 -16.92
N GLN A 322 -21.64 -16.80 -17.13
CA GLN A 322 -21.01 -17.63 -16.09
C GLN A 322 -20.68 -16.85 -14.81
N LEU A 323 -20.25 -15.59 -14.92
CA LEU A 323 -19.97 -14.74 -13.76
C LEU A 323 -21.26 -14.37 -13.03
N GLU A 324 -22.31 -13.99 -13.75
CA GLU A 324 -23.60 -13.59 -13.19
C GLU A 324 -24.26 -14.77 -12.45
N ASP A 325 -24.26 -15.97 -13.05
CA ASP A 325 -24.78 -17.21 -12.44
C ASP A 325 -24.05 -17.62 -11.15
N ASN A 326 -22.80 -17.18 -10.99
CA ASN A 326 -21.96 -17.56 -9.85
C ASN A 326 -21.67 -16.39 -8.90
N LEU A 327 -22.24 -15.21 -9.14
CA LEU A 327 -21.86 -13.98 -8.43
C LEU A 327 -22.16 -14.07 -6.92
N GLU A 328 -23.20 -14.80 -6.53
CA GLU A 328 -23.59 -15.02 -5.12
C GLU A 328 -22.48 -15.71 -4.29
N TYR A 329 -21.58 -16.45 -4.94
CA TYR A 329 -20.46 -17.13 -4.27
C TYR A 329 -19.22 -16.24 -4.13
N LEU A 330 -19.25 -15.00 -4.61
CA LEU A 330 -18.12 -14.09 -4.52
C LEU A 330 -17.81 -13.76 -3.05
N ALA A 331 -16.73 -14.34 -2.53
CA ALA A 331 -16.26 -14.05 -1.18
C ALA A 331 -15.18 -12.95 -1.17
N PRO A 332 -15.20 -11.99 -0.23
CA PRO A 332 -16.30 -11.70 0.68
C PRO A 332 -17.51 -11.10 -0.07
N ALA A 333 -18.73 -11.38 0.42
CA ALA A 333 -19.99 -10.96 -0.22
C ALA A 333 -20.11 -9.44 -0.38
N GLU A 334 -19.43 -8.65 0.46
CA GLU A 334 -19.34 -7.19 0.35
C GLU A 334 -18.74 -6.71 -0.99
N TYR A 335 -18.11 -7.59 -1.78
CA TYR A 335 -17.58 -7.27 -3.11
C TYR A 335 -18.61 -7.42 -4.22
N ILE A 336 -19.74 -8.08 -3.98
CA ILE A 336 -20.79 -8.26 -4.98
C ILE A 336 -21.30 -6.90 -5.51
N PRO A 337 -21.69 -5.92 -4.66
CA PRO A 337 -22.17 -4.63 -5.16
C PRO A 337 -21.10 -3.86 -5.96
N ILE A 338 -19.81 -4.06 -5.66
CA ILE A 338 -18.71 -3.45 -6.43
C ILE A 338 -18.71 -3.99 -7.87
N VAL A 339 -18.90 -5.30 -8.05
CA VAL A 339 -18.93 -5.95 -9.37
C VAL A 339 -20.17 -5.54 -10.15
N VAL A 340 -21.33 -5.51 -9.49
CA VAL A 340 -22.59 -5.01 -10.07
C VAL A 340 -22.40 -3.59 -10.61
N LEU A 341 -21.82 -2.69 -9.81
CA LEU A 341 -21.57 -1.32 -10.24
C LEU A 341 -20.54 -1.21 -11.37
N LEU A 342 -19.50 -2.05 -11.38
CA LEU A 342 -18.54 -2.10 -12.49
C LEU A 342 -19.21 -2.48 -13.81
N ARG A 343 -20.13 -3.46 -13.79
CA ARG A 343 -20.88 -3.91 -14.99
C ARG A 343 -21.91 -2.87 -15.43
N ALA A 344 -22.65 -2.29 -14.48
CA ALA A 344 -23.70 -1.33 -14.78
C ALA A 344 -23.17 -0.01 -15.34
N SER A 345 -22.11 0.55 -14.74
CA SER A 345 -21.64 1.90 -15.02
C SER A 345 -20.48 1.99 -16.02
N GLY A 346 -19.66 0.94 -16.16
CA GLY A 346 -18.39 1.02 -16.88
C GLY A 346 -17.35 1.96 -16.23
N TRP A 347 -17.55 2.39 -14.99
CA TRP A 347 -16.60 3.23 -14.28
C TRP A 347 -15.32 2.47 -13.94
N ARG A 348 -14.21 3.18 -13.71
CA ARG A 348 -13.00 2.51 -13.23
C ARG A 348 -13.24 2.06 -11.79
N ILE A 349 -12.65 0.92 -11.42
CA ILE A 349 -12.75 0.44 -10.03
C ILE A 349 -12.29 1.46 -8.99
N SER A 350 -11.30 2.31 -9.32
CA SER A 350 -10.87 3.38 -8.42
C SER A 350 -11.97 4.40 -8.15
N ASP A 351 -12.82 4.65 -9.14
CA ASP A 351 -13.91 5.63 -9.08
C ASP A 351 -15.11 5.00 -8.33
N ILE A 352 -15.44 3.73 -8.61
CA ILE A 352 -16.45 2.96 -7.84
C ILE A 352 -16.08 2.87 -6.35
N LEU A 353 -14.82 2.52 -6.05
CA LEU A 353 -14.33 2.44 -4.67
C LEU A 353 -14.20 3.81 -3.98
N ASN A 354 -14.40 4.90 -4.73
CA ASN A 354 -14.43 6.27 -4.21
C ASN A 354 -15.87 6.82 -4.12
N LEU A 355 -16.90 6.02 -4.35
CA LEU A 355 -18.29 6.45 -4.15
C LEU A 355 -18.56 6.79 -2.68
N ARG A 356 -19.46 7.75 -2.47
CA ARG A 356 -19.85 8.27 -1.16
C ARG A 356 -21.30 7.92 -0.88
N TYR A 357 -21.62 7.30 0.25
CA TYR A 357 -22.96 6.75 0.49
C TYR A 357 -24.05 7.84 0.57
N ASP A 358 -23.66 9.09 0.77
CA ASP A 358 -24.52 10.26 0.93
C ASP A 358 -24.76 11.00 -0.40
N THR A 359 -23.94 10.75 -1.42
CA THR A 359 -24.05 11.43 -2.73
C THR A 359 -24.07 10.49 -3.92
N CYS A 360 -23.90 9.18 -3.74
CA CYS A 360 -23.71 8.25 -4.87
C CYS A 360 -24.96 7.80 -5.61
N LEU A 361 -26.16 8.12 -5.11
CA LEU A 361 -27.41 7.64 -5.68
C LEU A 361 -28.44 8.77 -5.72
N GLU A 362 -28.99 9.03 -6.90
CA GLU A 362 -30.00 10.06 -7.14
C GLU A 362 -31.21 9.48 -7.88
N ARG A 363 -32.42 9.87 -7.46
CA ARG A 363 -33.67 9.58 -8.17
C ARG A 363 -34.19 10.83 -8.84
N THR A 364 -34.40 10.74 -10.15
CA THR A 364 -34.99 11.80 -10.97
C THR A 364 -36.31 11.32 -11.57
N ILE A 365 -36.99 12.19 -12.33
CA ILE A 365 -38.19 11.81 -13.11
C ILE A 365 -37.82 10.78 -14.19
N GLN A 366 -36.59 10.82 -14.70
CA GLN A 366 -36.07 9.94 -15.74
C GLN A 366 -35.56 8.59 -15.22
N GLY A 367 -35.59 8.37 -13.90
CA GLY A 367 -35.10 7.14 -13.27
C GLY A 367 -33.91 7.38 -12.33
N TRP A 368 -33.19 6.30 -12.04
CA TRP A 368 -32.06 6.29 -11.10
C TRP A 368 -30.73 6.58 -11.77
N TYR A 369 -29.87 7.29 -11.03
CA TYR A 369 -28.52 7.63 -11.45
C TYR A 369 -27.51 7.25 -10.38
N LEU A 370 -26.37 6.70 -10.83
CA LEU A 370 -25.16 6.59 -10.04
C LEU A 370 -24.36 7.88 -10.19
N CYS A 371 -24.01 8.50 -9.07
CA CYS A 371 -23.40 9.82 -9.04
C CYS A 371 -22.03 9.78 -8.34
N GLY A 372 -21.09 10.65 -8.74
CA GLY A 372 -19.81 10.77 -8.05
C GLY A 372 -18.71 11.46 -8.83
N ASP A 373 -17.59 11.71 -8.17
CA ASP A 373 -16.45 12.41 -8.75
C ASP A 373 -15.46 11.45 -9.41
N ILE A 374 -15.08 11.75 -10.66
CA ILE A 374 -14.07 11.01 -11.42
C ILE A 374 -12.70 11.63 -11.17
N VAL A 375 -12.02 11.13 -10.15
CA VAL A 375 -10.74 11.67 -9.63
C VAL A 375 -9.68 11.81 -10.72
N LYS A 376 -9.57 10.82 -11.62
CA LYS A 376 -8.51 10.80 -12.64
C LYS A 376 -8.62 11.93 -13.65
N THR A 377 -9.84 12.27 -14.05
CA THR A 377 -10.12 13.30 -15.07
C THR A 377 -10.66 14.58 -14.45
N GLN A 378 -10.77 14.64 -13.12
CA GLN A 378 -11.27 15.80 -12.37
C GLN A 378 -12.68 16.22 -12.80
N VAL A 379 -13.51 15.26 -13.23
CA VAL A 379 -14.93 15.50 -13.53
C VAL A 379 -15.68 15.37 -12.22
N LEU A 380 -16.28 16.48 -11.78
CA LEU A 380 -17.11 16.52 -10.58
C LEU A 380 -18.54 16.17 -10.93
N ASN A 381 -19.26 15.53 -10.01
CA ASN A 381 -20.68 15.22 -10.15
C ASN A 381 -20.98 14.53 -11.50
N HIS A 382 -20.22 13.47 -11.82
CA HIS A 382 -20.52 12.64 -12.98
C HIS A 382 -21.71 11.74 -12.67
N HIS A 383 -22.65 11.65 -13.61
CA HIS A 383 -23.88 10.88 -13.47
C HIS A 383 -24.00 9.88 -14.61
N VAL A 384 -24.37 8.65 -14.29
CA VAL A 384 -24.73 7.63 -15.29
C VAL A 384 -26.05 6.98 -14.91
N PRO A 385 -26.99 6.81 -15.87
CA PRO A 385 -28.25 6.14 -15.59
C PRO A 385 -28.01 4.68 -15.19
N ILE A 386 -28.77 4.19 -14.23
CA ILE A 386 -28.75 2.80 -13.75
C ILE A 386 -30.17 2.26 -13.65
N THR A 387 -30.30 0.94 -13.68
CA THR A 387 -31.63 0.29 -13.58
C THR A 387 -32.13 0.30 -12.14
N ASP A 388 -33.43 0.07 -11.95
CA ASP A 388 -34.04 -0.04 -10.62
C ASP A 388 -33.42 -1.16 -9.76
N GLU A 389 -33.03 -2.29 -10.38
CA GLU A 389 -32.37 -3.40 -9.68
C GLU A 389 -31.00 -2.99 -9.15
N VAL A 390 -30.20 -2.28 -9.97
CA VAL A 390 -28.89 -1.76 -9.54
C VAL A 390 -29.07 -0.71 -8.45
N ALA A 391 -30.04 0.20 -8.60
CA ALA A 391 -30.36 1.18 -7.57
C ALA A 391 -30.74 0.52 -6.23
N THR A 392 -31.50 -0.59 -6.28
CA THR A 392 -31.86 -1.37 -5.10
C THR A 392 -30.63 -1.96 -4.40
N VAL A 393 -29.68 -2.51 -5.15
CA VAL A 393 -28.40 -3.01 -4.62
C VAL A 393 -27.59 -1.88 -3.96
N VAL A 394 -27.53 -0.72 -4.59
CA VAL A 394 -26.83 0.46 -4.04
C VAL A 394 -27.52 0.94 -2.77
N GLN A 395 -28.84 1.04 -2.75
CA GLN A 395 -29.60 1.50 -1.59
C GLN A 395 -29.42 0.56 -0.38
N SER A 396 -29.44 -0.76 -0.60
CA SER A 396 -29.12 -1.74 0.45
C SER A 396 -27.70 -1.55 0.97
N THR A 397 -26.72 -1.37 0.07
CA THR A 397 -25.32 -1.12 0.44
C THR A 397 -25.17 0.19 1.24
N ILE A 398 -25.89 1.25 0.85
CA ILE A 398 -25.92 2.53 1.56
C ILE A 398 -26.43 2.34 2.99
N ASN A 399 -27.55 1.64 3.15
CA ASN A 399 -28.18 1.43 4.46
C ASN A 399 -27.23 0.66 5.40
N ASP A 400 -26.70 -0.46 4.93
CA ASP A 400 -25.76 -1.29 5.68
C ASP A 400 -24.48 -0.52 6.06
N THR A 401 -23.94 0.27 5.14
CA THR A 401 -22.73 1.05 5.40
C THR A 401 -23.01 2.19 6.36
N LYS A 402 -24.13 2.91 6.22
CA LYS A 402 -24.52 4.00 7.13
C LYS A 402 -24.69 3.51 8.56
N GLU A 403 -25.36 2.37 8.75
CA GLU A 403 -25.58 1.78 10.08
C GLU A 403 -24.26 1.48 10.82
N LYS A 404 -23.24 1.05 10.09
CA LYS A 404 -21.92 0.68 10.64
C LYS A 404 -20.92 1.85 10.70
N SER A 405 -21.23 2.96 10.05
CA SER A 405 -20.32 4.10 9.92
C SER A 405 -20.34 5.01 11.14
N THR A 406 -19.16 5.48 11.54
CA THR A 406 -18.95 6.52 12.56
C THR A 406 -17.93 7.52 12.05
N SER A 407 -17.84 8.69 12.70
CA SER A 407 -16.82 9.69 12.39
C SER A 407 -15.38 9.19 12.57
N ASP A 408 -15.16 8.16 13.39
CA ASP A 408 -13.84 7.52 13.54
C ASP A 408 -13.53 6.50 12.44
N ASN A 409 -14.52 5.69 12.04
CA ASN A 409 -14.27 4.53 11.17
C ASN A 409 -14.57 4.77 9.68
N ASN A 410 -15.32 5.82 9.34
CA ASN A 410 -15.67 6.21 7.97
C ASN A 410 -15.86 7.75 7.86
N PRO A 411 -14.86 8.56 8.22
CA PRO A 411 -14.97 10.04 8.22
C PRO A 411 -15.29 10.63 6.84
N ASN A 412 -14.98 9.90 5.77
CA ASN A 412 -15.16 10.34 4.40
C ASN A 412 -16.43 9.80 3.75
N HIS A 413 -17.35 9.19 4.50
CA HIS A 413 -18.62 8.64 4.01
C HIS A 413 -18.48 7.68 2.81
N LEU A 414 -17.39 6.91 2.74
CA LEU A 414 -17.16 5.93 1.67
C LEU A 414 -18.30 4.90 1.65
N LEU A 415 -18.87 4.62 0.47
CA LEU A 415 -19.85 3.55 0.29
C LEU A 415 -19.25 2.18 0.57
N PHE A 416 -18.01 1.97 0.09
CA PHE A 416 -17.24 0.76 0.33
C PHE A 416 -16.08 1.08 1.27
N VAL A 417 -16.19 0.70 2.54
CA VAL A 417 -15.21 1.05 3.58
C VAL A 417 -14.79 -0.17 4.40
N ARG A 418 -13.56 -0.14 4.90
CA ARG A 418 -13.10 -1.03 5.96
C ARG A 418 -13.36 -0.37 7.31
N PHE A 419 -14.22 -0.97 8.12
CA PHE A 419 -14.55 -0.48 9.46
C PHE A 419 -13.50 -0.83 10.52
N ASP A 420 -12.58 -1.75 10.21
CA ASP A 420 -11.50 -2.17 11.09
C ASP A 420 -10.22 -2.55 10.31
N GLY A 421 -9.16 -2.84 11.08
CA GLY A 421 -7.88 -3.29 10.61
C GLY A 421 -6.98 -2.17 10.09
N LYS A 422 -5.86 -2.55 9.46
CA LYS A 422 -4.82 -1.62 8.95
C LYS A 422 -5.33 -0.60 7.93
N ARG A 423 -6.51 -0.83 7.36
CA ARG A 423 -7.14 0.03 6.36
C ARG A 423 -8.44 0.65 6.87
N LYS A 424 -8.67 0.68 8.19
CA LYS A 424 -9.83 1.35 8.79
C LYS A 424 -10.00 2.75 8.18
N GLY A 425 -11.22 3.11 7.78
CA GLY A 425 -11.51 4.41 7.15
C GLY A 425 -11.19 4.49 5.66
N HIS A 426 -10.70 3.41 5.05
CA HIS A 426 -10.39 3.36 3.62
C HIS A 426 -11.14 2.23 2.92
N CYS A 427 -11.32 2.35 1.61
CA CYS A 427 -11.96 1.31 0.82
C CYS A 427 -11.05 0.06 0.65
N PRO A 428 -11.64 -1.10 0.25
CA PRO A 428 -10.87 -2.24 -0.22
C PRO A 428 -9.89 -1.84 -1.33
N THR A 429 -8.79 -2.58 -1.48
CA THR A 429 -7.89 -2.31 -2.60
C THR A 429 -8.46 -2.85 -3.91
N SER A 430 -8.18 -2.18 -5.02
CA SER A 430 -8.56 -2.70 -6.34
C SER A 430 -8.00 -4.11 -6.61
N GLY A 431 -6.81 -4.40 -6.09
CA GLY A 431 -6.17 -5.71 -6.18
C GLY A 431 -6.91 -6.80 -5.40
N THR A 432 -7.47 -6.49 -4.22
CA THR A 432 -8.21 -7.47 -3.42
C THR A 432 -9.53 -7.87 -4.06
N VAL A 433 -10.22 -6.94 -4.73
CA VAL A 433 -11.45 -7.25 -5.50
C VAL A 433 -11.11 -8.12 -6.71
N ARG A 434 -10.07 -7.75 -7.48
CA ARG A 434 -9.58 -8.55 -8.60
C ARG A 434 -9.22 -9.98 -8.17
N ASN A 435 -8.50 -10.12 -7.06
CA ASN A 435 -8.10 -11.43 -6.57
C ASN A 435 -9.30 -12.28 -6.11
N ALA A 436 -10.36 -11.65 -5.58
CA ALA A 436 -11.60 -12.34 -5.25
C ALA A 436 -12.31 -12.86 -6.50
N LEU A 437 -12.47 -12.04 -7.54
CA LEU A 437 -13.03 -12.46 -8.83
C LEU A 437 -12.25 -13.63 -9.45
N ASN A 438 -10.91 -13.55 -9.44
CA ASN A 438 -10.08 -14.62 -9.99
C ASN A 438 -10.03 -15.88 -9.14
N ARG A 439 -10.35 -15.78 -7.84
CA ARG A 439 -10.57 -16.96 -7.00
C ARG A 439 -11.91 -17.60 -7.33
N LEU A 440 -12.98 -16.80 -7.44
CA LEU A 440 -14.29 -17.27 -7.88
C LEU A 440 -14.20 -17.99 -9.23
N ALA A 441 -13.52 -17.40 -10.21
CA ALA A 441 -13.31 -18.00 -11.53
C ALA A 441 -12.68 -19.40 -11.45
N LYS A 442 -11.71 -19.59 -10.55
CA LYS A 442 -11.08 -20.90 -10.33
C LYS A 442 -11.99 -21.87 -9.59
N GLU A 443 -12.70 -21.42 -8.56
CA GLU A 443 -13.56 -22.26 -7.73
C GLU A 443 -14.82 -22.73 -8.47
N LYS A 444 -15.33 -21.90 -9.40
CA LYS A 444 -16.54 -22.16 -10.17
C LYS A 444 -16.27 -22.55 -11.63
N ASN A 445 -15.00 -22.74 -12.00
CA ASN A 445 -14.58 -23.09 -13.36
C ASN A 445 -15.15 -22.14 -14.42
N ILE A 446 -15.06 -20.82 -14.19
CA ILE A 446 -15.42 -19.83 -15.21
C ILE A 446 -14.33 -19.82 -16.27
N THR A 447 -14.67 -20.26 -17.49
CA THR A 447 -13.69 -20.46 -18.59
C THR A 447 -13.99 -19.60 -19.81
N ASP A 448 -12.94 -19.28 -20.57
CA ASP A 448 -13.07 -18.73 -21.91
C ASP A 448 -13.50 -19.78 -22.95
N SER A 449 -13.71 -19.34 -24.20
CA SER A 449 -14.09 -20.19 -25.32
C SER A 449 -13.07 -21.28 -25.68
N GLN A 450 -11.85 -21.23 -25.13
CA GLN A 450 -10.81 -22.24 -25.30
C GLN A 450 -10.75 -23.21 -24.09
N GLY A 451 -11.66 -23.08 -23.13
CA GLY A 451 -11.71 -23.89 -21.91
C GLY A 451 -10.68 -23.51 -20.85
N ASN A 452 -9.97 -22.39 -21.00
CA ASN A 452 -9.02 -21.93 -19.99
C ASN A 452 -9.73 -21.09 -18.93
N ILE A 453 -9.33 -21.23 -17.66
CA ILE A 453 -9.89 -20.40 -16.58
C ILE A 453 -9.68 -18.92 -16.90
N PHE A 454 -10.78 -18.17 -16.96
CA PHE A 454 -10.74 -16.77 -17.33
C PHE A 454 -10.08 -15.92 -16.24
N HIS A 455 -9.18 -15.02 -16.65
CA HIS A 455 -8.50 -14.11 -15.73
C HIS A 455 -9.12 -12.71 -15.77
N PHE A 456 -9.98 -12.40 -14.79
CA PHE A 456 -10.63 -11.10 -14.68
C PHE A 456 -9.63 -9.97 -14.38
N GLY A 457 -9.65 -8.95 -15.24
CA GLY A 457 -9.02 -7.66 -14.98
C GLY A 457 -10.08 -6.59 -14.68
N ASN A 458 -9.86 -5.75 -13.65
CA ASN A 458 -10.84 -4.71 -13.29
C ASN A 458 -11.18 -3.75 -14.44
N HIS A 459 -10.26 -3.52 -15.37
CA HIS A 459 -10.51 -2.64 -16.52
C HIS A 459 -11.32 -3.33 -17.63
N ALA A 460 -11.42 -4.65 -17.61
CA ALA A 460 -12.17 -5.41 -18.61
C ALA A 460 -13.66 -5.09 -18.56
N PHE A 461 -14.24 -4.94 -17.36
CA PHE A 461 -15.64 -4.50 -17.18
C PHE A 461 -15.94 -3.18 -17.89
N ARG A 462 -15.04 -2.19 -17.78
CA ARG A 462 -15.19 -0.92 -18.49
C ARG A 462 -15.14 -1.11 -20.00
N HIS A 463 -14.21 -1.93 -20.50
CA HIS A 463 -14.13 -2.22 -21.93
C HIS A 463 -15.40 -2.92 -22.43
N THR A 464 -15.89 -3.91 -21.68
CA THR A 464 -17.16 -4.59 -22.00
C THR A 464 -18.32 -3.61 -22.05
N LYS A 465 -18.48 -2.74 -21.04
CA LYS A 465 -19.56 -1.75 -21.06
C LYS A 465 -19.44 -0.77 -22.23
N GLY A 466 -18.23 -0.35 -22.58
CA GLY A 466 -17.99 0.49 -23.75
C GLY A 466 -18.42 -0.19 -25.06
N VAL A 467 -18.06 -1.47 -25.24
CA VAL A 467 -18.47 -2.28 -26.40
C VAL A 467 -19.99 -2.47 -26.43
N GLU A 468 -20.61 -2.79 -25.29
CA GLU A 468 -22.07 -2.91 -25.14
C GLU A 468 -22.80 -1.63 -25.58
N LEU A 469 -22.35 -0.46 -25.12
CA LEU A 469 -22.96 0.82 -25.48
C LEU A 469 -22.82 1.13 -26.98
N ILE A 470 -21.66 0.85 -27.57
CA ILE A 470 -21.44 1.02 -29.02
C ILE A 470 -22.35 0.09 -29.82
N ASN A 471 -22.43 -1.18 -29.44
CA ASN A 471 -23.27 -2.18 -30.11
C ASN A 471 -24.76 -1.83 -30.00
N ASN A 472 -25.17 -1.19 -28.90
CA ASN A 472 -26.53 -0.69 -28.70
C ASN A 472 -26.81 0.67 -29.39
N GLY A 473 -25.90 1.16 -30.23
CA GLY A 473 -26.10 2.34 -31.06
C GLY A 473 -25.77 3.68 -30.39
N MET A 474 -25.10 3.69 -29.23
CA MET A 474 -24.64 4.93 -28.61
C MET A 474 -23.51 5.55 -29.44
N ASN A 475 -23.59 6.85 -29.70
CA ASN A 475 -22.56 7.57 -30.44
C ASN A 475 -21.23 7.55 -29.67
N LEU A 476 -20.12 7.35 -30.38
CA LEU A 476 -18.76 7.28 -29.82
C LEU A 476 -18.36 8.50 -28.98
N LEU A 477 -18.98 9.67 -29.21
CA LEU A 477 -18.76 10.87 -28.39
C LEU A 477 -19.30 10.74 -26.96
N TYR A 478 -20.28 9.85 -26.73
CA TYR A 478 -20.94 9.63 -25.43
C TYR A 478 -20.46 8.36 -24.70
N VAL A 479 -19.65 7.52 -25.35
CA VAL A 479 -19.04 6.28 -24.79
C VAL A 479 -17.67 6.57 -24.20
#